data_AF-A0A9E3TJU9-F1
#
_entry.id   AF-A0A9E3TJU9-F1
#
_cell.length_a   1.000
_cell.length_b   1.000
_cell.length_c   1.000
_cell.angle_alpha   90.00
_cell.angle_beta   90.00
_cell.angle_gamma   90.00
#
_symmetry.space_group_name_H-M   'P 1'
#
loop_
_entity.id
_entity.type
_entity.pdbx_description
1 polymer ?
#
loop_
_entity_poly.entity_id
_entity_poly.type
_entity_poly.pdbx_seq_one_letter_code
_entity_poly.pdbx_strand_id
1 'polypeptide(L)'
;MNDNSTGPPPLGQQIRVLRERRGWTLAELARRAGTSGPALHRYENGWDRFEVGTLRRIGAALGARLEIRLLPATRRSATARRPSQNTLAKMLSPLFWERTLRVSDLAEHVGWVLERVLTAGSREQVRAARAFFGDEAVRRAAERRGVDPRTRHYWRLILGGSDRAPESPPR
;
A
#
# COMPACT_ATOMS: atom_id res chain seq x y z
N MET A 1 18.85 -22.54 -3.80
CA MET A 1 17.91 -21.80 -4.68
C MET A 1 16.57 -21.79 -3.95
N ASN A 2 16.24 -20.69 -3.26
CA ASN A 2 15.14 -20.66 -2.30
C ASN A 2 13.85 -20.19 -2.99
N ASP A 3 12.97 -21.12 -3.30
CA ASP A 3 11.62 -20.86 -3.79
C ASP A 3 10.70 -20.48 -2.62
N ASN A 4 10.57 -19.17 -2.36
CA ASN A 4 9.68 -18.63 -1.33
C ASN A 4 8.40 -18.01 -1.93
N SER A 5 7.90 -18.55 -3.05
CA SER A 5 6.78 -17.97 -3.80
C SER A 5 5.60 -18.93 -3.97
N THR A 6 5.15 -19.61 -2.91
CA THR A 6 3.95 -20.47 -2.96
C THR A 6 2.65 -19.65 -2.84
N GLY A 7 2.54 -18.58 -3.62
CA GLY A 7 1.35 -17.73 -3.68
C GLY A 7 1.17 -17.19 -5.09
N PRO A 8 -0.07 -16.88 -5.51
CA PRO A 8 -0.29 -16.27 -6.81
C PRO A 8 0.53 -14.97 -6.93
N PRO A 9 1.02 -14.62 -8.12
CA PRO A 9 1.80 -13.41 -8.32
C PRO A 9 1.01 -12.17 -7.85
N PRO A 10 1.68 -11.07 -7.50
CA PRO A 10 1.01 -9.84 -7.09
C PRO A 10 -0.11 -9.44 -8.06
N LEU A 11 -1.23 -8.94 -7.53
CA LEU A 11 -2.43 -8.68 -8.32
C LEU A 11 -2.19 -7.72 -9.51
N GLY A 12 -1.33 -6.71 -9.34
CA GLY A 12 -0.93 -5.82 -10.43
C GLY A 12 -0.23 -6.55 -11.59
N GLN A 13 0.58 -7.56 -11.28
CA GLN A 13 1.22 -8.41 -12.27
C GLN A 13 0.20 -9.32 -12.97
N GLN A 14 -0.78 -9.85 -12.24
CA GLN A 14 -1.89 -10.61 -12.84
C GLN A 14 -2.67 -9.74 -13.84
N ILE A 15 -2.99 -8.49 -13.48
CA ILE A 15 -3.67 -7.52 -14.35
C ILE A 15 -2.84 -7.27 -15.61
N ARG A 16 -1.54 -7.00 -15.45
CA ARG A 16 -0.62 -6.76 -16.57
C ARG A 16 -0.58 -7.94 -17.54
N VAL A 17 -0.42 -9.16 -17.04
CA VAL A 17 -0.37 -10.37 -17.87
C VAL A 17 -1.68 -10.56 -18.65
N LEU A 18 -2.83 -10.37 -18.00
CA LEU A 18 -4.14 -10.50 -18.67
C LEU A 18 -4.40 -9.41 -19.71
N ARG A 19 -3.85 -8.21 -19.50
CA ARG A 19 -3.90 -7.10 -20.46
C ARG A 19 -3.03 -7.41 -21.69
N GLU A 20 -1.80 -7.83 -21.46
CA GLU A 20 -0.83 -8.13 -22.53
C GLU A 20 -1.30 -9.31 -23.40
N ARG A 21 -1.91 -10.34 -22.80
CA ARG A 21 -2.54 -11.46 -23.55
C ARG A 21 -3.66 -11.02 -24.50
N ARG A 22 -4.25 -9.84 -24.27
CA ARG A 22 -5.27 -9.24 -25.16
C ARG A 22 -4.68 -8.28 -26.17
N GLY A 23 -3.37 -8.04 -26.16
CA GLY A 23 -2.72 -7.03 -27.00
C GLY A 23 -3.12 -5.60 -26.63
N TRP A 24 -3.61 -5.35 -25.41
CA TRP A 24 -4.10 -4.03 -25.01
C TRP A 24 -2.99 -3.16 -24.43
N THR A 25 -3.01 -1.87 -24.79
CA THR A 25 -2.17 -0.86 -24.13
C THR A 25 -2.73 -0.51 -22.74
N LEU A 26 -1.93 0.17 -21.91
CA LEU A 26 -2.40 0.70 -20.63
C LEU A 26 -3.62 1.62 -20.78
N ALA A 27 -3.58 2.55 -21.74
CA ALA A 27 -4.70 3.47 -21.98
C ALA A 27 -5.99 2.73 -22.37
N GLU A 28 -5.82 1.65 -23.13
CA GLU A 28 -6.91 0.83 -23.66
C GLU A 28 -7.63 0.04 -22.56
N LEU A 29 -6.89 -0.57 -21.62
CA LEU A 29 -7.49 -1.19 -20.43
C LEU A 29 -8.08 -0.12 -19.49
N ALA A 30 -7.40 1.02 -19.32
CA ALA A 30 -7.88 2.08 -18.43
C ALA A 30 -9.26 2.59 -18.87
N ARG A 31 -9.43 2.84 -20.17
CA ARG A 31 -10.72 3.23 -20.78
C ARG A 31 -11.80 2.17 -20.53
N ARG A 32 -11.53 0.90 -20.81
CA ARG A 32 -12.51 -0.19 -20.61
C ARG A 32 -12.90 -0.38 -19.14
N ALA A 33 -11.98 -0.19 -18.21
CA ALA A 33 -12.23 -0.33 -16.78
C ALA A 33 -12.81 0.94 -16.12
N GLY A 34 -12.99 2.03 -16.88
CA GLY A 34 -13.45 3.32 -16.34
C GLY A 34 -12.47 3.93 -15.33
N THR A 35 -11.16 3.81 -15.58
CA THR A 35 -10.08 4.38 -14.75
C THR A 35 -9.14 5.21 -15.62
N SER A 36 -8.15 5.87 -15.01
CA SER A 36 -7.12 6.64 -15.74
C SER A 36 -5.86 5.81 -16.01
N GLY A 37 -5.15 6.14 -17.09
CA GLY A 37 -3.85 5.53 -17.43
C GLY A 37 -2.82 5.62 -16.30
N PRO A 38 -2.63 6.79 -15.64
CA PRO A 38 -1.75 6.90 -14.48
C PRO A 38 -2.17 6.02 -13.30
N ALA A 39 -3.49 5.90 -13.04
CA ALA A 39 -3.98 5.01 -11.99
C ALA A 39 -3.68 3.54 -12.31
N LEU A 40 -3.92 3.11 -13.56
CA LEU A 40 -3.63 1.76 -14.00
C LEU A 40 -2.12 1.45 -14.00
N HIS A 41 -1.28 2.39 -14.42
CA HIS A 41 0.18 2.26 -14.33
C HIS A 41 0.63 2.04 -12.88
N ARG A 42 0.07 2.79 -11.92
CA ARG A 42 0.35 2.57 -10.49
C ARG A 42 -0.09 1.18 -10.04
N TYR A 43 -1.28 0.74 -10.45
CA TYR A 43 -1.80 -0.58 -10.12
C TYR A 43 -0.89 -1.72 -10.62
N GLU A 44 -0.42 -1.65 -11.87
CA GLU A 44 0.46 -2.69 -12.44
C GLU A 44 1.87 -2.69 -11.84
N ASN A 45 2.36 -1.54 -11.37
CA ASN A 45 3.70 -1.39 -10.78
C ASN A 45 3.72 -1.51 -9.25
N GLY A 46 2.72 -2.16 -8.65
CA GLY A 46 2.77 -2.58 -7.25
C GLY A 46 2.10 -1.64 -6.24
N TRP A 47 1.31 -0.66 -6.71
CA TRP A 47 0.42 0.11 -5.83
C TRP A 47 -0.86 -0.68 -5.59
N ASP A 48 -0.96 -1.32 -4.43
CA ASP A 48 -1.98 -2.34 -4.13
C ASP A 48 -3.18 -1.82 -3.32
N ARG A 49 -3.37 -0.49 -3.26
CA ARG A 49 -4.58 0.12 -2.71
C ARG A 49 -5.73 0.05 -3.70
N PHE A 50 -6.13 -1.19 -4.00
CA PHE A 50 -7.29 -1.45 -4.80
C PHE A 50 -8.55 -1.40 -3.94
N GLU A 51 -9.52 -0.62 -4.37
CA GLU A 51 -10.88 -0.83 -3.91
C GLU A 51 -11.46 -2.07 -4.60
N VAL A 52 -12.21 -2.88 -3.87
CA VAL A 52 -12.88 -4.08 -4.44
C VAL A 52 -13.72 -3.71 -5.66
N GLY A 53 -14.39 -2.54 -5.63
CA GLY A 53 -15.13 -2.02 -6.79
C GLY A 53 -14.25 -1.75 -8.01
N THR A 54 -13.03 -1.27 -7.82
CA THR A 54 -12.06 -1.08 -8.91
C THR A 54 -11.57 -2.42 -9.46
N LEU A 55 -11.31 -3.41 -8.61
CA LEU A 55 -10.95 -4.77 -9.05
C LEU A 55 -12.06 -5.43 -9.85
N ARG A 56 -13.32 -5.26 -9.42
CA ARG A 56 -14.48 -5.77 -10.17
C ARG A 56 -14.55 -5.18 -11.58
N ARG A 57 -14.35 -3.86 -11.73
CA ARG A 57 -14.36 -3.19 -13.05
C ARG A 57 -13.21 -3.66 -13.94
N ILE A 58 -12.00 -3.75 -13.39
CA ILE A 58 -10.82 -4.25 -14.12
C ILE A 58 -11.03 -5.71 -14.54
N GLY A 59 -11.50 -6.56 -13.62
CA GLY A 59 -11.81 -7.96 -13.90
C GLY A 59 -12.86 -8.11 -15.00
N ALA A 60 -13.97 -7.37 -14.93
CA ALA A 60 -14.99 -7.36 -15.97
C ALA A 60 -14.44 -6.92 -17.33
N ALA A 61 -13.67 -5.83 -17.38
CA ALA A 61 -13.01 -5.37 -18.60
C ALA A 61 -12.06 -6.41 -19.20
N LEU A 62 -11.36 -7.15 -18.34
CA LEU A 62 -10.46 -8.25 -18.70
C LEU A 62 -11.18 -9.60 -18.82
N GLY A 63 -12.52 -9.67 -18.85
CA GLY A 63 -13.25 -10.94 -18.89
C GLY A 63 -12.76 -11.98 -17.87
N ALA A 64 -12.34 -11.52 -16.69
CA ALA A 64 -11.73 -12.32 -15.64
C ALA A 64 -12.63 -12.34 -14.40
N ARG A 65 -12.64 -13.48 -13.69
CA ARG A 65 -13.36 -13.65 -12.43
C ARG A 65 -12.46 -13.26 -11.27
N LEU A 66 -12.95 -12.37 -10.40
CA LEU A 66 -12.27 -12.00 -9.16
C LEU A 66 -12.62 -13.03 -8.06
N GLU A 67 -11.62 -13.70 -7.52
CA GLU A 67 -11.75 -14.56 -6.34
C GLU A 67 -11.02 -13.93 -5.15
N ILE A 68 -11.73 -13.75 -4.04
CA ILE A 68 -11.17 -13.23 -2.78
C ILE A 68 -11.40 -14.31 -1.71
N ARG A 69 -10.32 -14.75 -1.07
CA ARG A 69 -10.35 -15.78 -0.03
C ARG A 69 -9.69 -15.26 1.24
N LEU A 70 -10.32 -15.49 2.37
CA LEU A 70 -9.70 -15.29 3.68
C LEU A 70 -8.97 -16.58 4.06
N LEU A 71 -7.70 -16.45 4.43
CA LEU A 71 -6.91 -17.55 4.96
C LEU A 71 -6.72 -17.34 6.47
N PRO A 72 -6.75 -18.39 7.29
CA PRO A 72 -6.47 -18.26 8.72
C PRO A 72 -5.08 -17.65 8.90
N ALA A 73 -4.99 -16.64 9.76
CA ALA A 73 -3.71 -15.99 10.04
C ALA A 73 -2.83 -16.98 10.80
N THR A 74 -1.89 -17.64 10.10
CA THR A 74 -0.70 -18.15 10.78
C THR A 74 -0.04 -16.92 11.40
N ARG A 75 0.18 -16.95 12.72
CA ARG A 75 0.83 -15.85 13.45
C ARG A 75 2.20 -15.63 12.83
N ARG A 76 2.27 -14.77 11.83
CA ARG A 76 3.50 -14.44 11.11
C ARG A 76 4.45 -13.94 12.18
N SER A 77 5.57 -14.64 12.38
CA SER A 77 6.54 -14.31 13.40
C SER A 77 6.73 -12.80 13.43
N ALA A 78 6.54 -12.19 14.60
CA ALA A 78 6.58 -10.74 14.85
C ALA A 78 7.97 -10.12 14.60
N THR A 79 8.83 -10.81 13.85
CA THR A 79 10.22 -10.49 13.56
C THR A 79 10.39 -9.87 12.18
N ALA A 80 9.39 -9.15 11.64
CA ALA A 80 9.67 -8.17 10.59
C ALA A 80 10.58 -7.10 11.23
N ARG A 81 11.89 -7.36 11.17
CA ARG A 81 12.92 -6.65 11.93
C ARG A 81 12.79 -5.17 11.61
N ARG A 82 12.47 -4.37 12.63
CA ARG A 82 12.43 -2.91 12.51
C ARG A 82 13.72 -2.47 11.81
N PRO A 83 13.64 -1.78 10.65
CA PRO A 83 14.84 -1.40 9.92
C PRO A 83 15.66 -0.44 10.78
N SER A 84 16.99 -0.46 10.62
CA SER A 84 17.84 0.57 11.21
C SER A 84 17.50 1.94 10.62
N GLN A 85 17.80 3.02 11.34
CA GLN A 85 17.62 4.38 10.84
C GLN A 85 18.33 4.59 9.49
N ASN A 86 19.57 4.11 9.35
CA ASN A 86 20.34 4.22 8.11
C ASN A 86 19.69 3.45 6.95
N THR A 87 19.22 2.23 7.22
CA THR A 87 18.53 1.41 6.21
C THR A 87 17.25 2.09 5.75
N LEU A 88 16.46 2.62 6.68
CA LEU A 88 15.23 3.32 6.35
C LEU A 88 15.51 4.61 5.58
N ALA A 89 16.45 5.44 6.04
CA ALA A 89 16.81 6.69 5.38
C ALA A 89 17.22 6.43 3.92
N LYS A 90 18.13 5.47 3.67
CA LYS A 90 18.53 5.08 2.31
C LYS A 90 17.36 4.62 1.45
N MET A 91 16.47 3.79 2.01
CA MET A 91 15.29 3.29 1.30
C MET A 91 14.29 4.41 0.95
N LEU A 92 14.20 5.43 1.79
CA LEU A 92 13.28 6.55 1.62
C LEU A 92 13.87 7.70 0.80
N SER A 93 15.20 7.84 0.71
CA SER A 93 15.89 8.92 -0.01
C SER A 93 15.32 9.24 -1.40
N PRO A 94 14.95 8.27 -2.26
CA PRO A 94 14.38 8.56 -3.58
C PRO A 94 13.07 9.37 -3.55
N LEU A 95 12.35 9.40 -2.43
CA LEU A 95 11.11 10.17 -2.28
C LEU A 95 11.37 11.67 -1.98
N PHE A 96 12.61 12.06 -1.68
CA PHE A 96 12.98 13.39 -1.20
C PHE A 96 14.02 14.04 -2.13
N TRP A 97 13.65 14.21 -3.39
CA TRP A 97 14.51 14.84 -4.40
C TRP A 97 14.63 16.37 -4.22
N GLU A 98 13.70 17.00 -3.48
CA GLU A 98 13.70 18.44 -3.18
C GLU A 98 14.67 18.82 -2.04
N ARG A 99 14.94 17.89 -1.12
CA ARG A 99 15.85 18.07 0.02
C ARG A 99 16.37 16.71 0.46
N THR A 100 17.70 16.57 0.55
CA THR A 100 18.33 15.34 1.02
C THR A 100 17.78 14.90 2.38
N LEU A 101 17.20 13.71 2.43
CA LEU A 101 16.72 13.09 3.67
C LEU A 101 17.91 12.66 4.54
N ARG A 102 18.05 13.28 5.71
CA ARG A 102 19.03 12.92 6.74
C ARG A 102 18.44 11.94 7.73
N VAL A 103 19.31 11.20 8.40
CA VAL A 103 18.93 10.29 9.48
C VAL A 103 18.23 11.03 10.62
N SER A 104 18.68 12.24 10.97
CA SER A 104 18.07 13.08 12.00
C SER A 104 16.63 13.49 11.65
N ASP A 105 16.31 13.67 10.37
CA ASP A 105 14.95 14.03 9.91
C ASP A 105 13.94 12.92 10.27
N LEU A 106 14.39 11.66 10.42
CA LEU A 106 13.53 10.57 10.90
C LEU A 106 13.09 10.78 12.35
N ALA A 107 13.85 11.47 13.19
CA ALA A 107 13.44 11.77 14.57
C ALA A 107 12.77 13.15 14.67
N GLU A 108 13.32 14.15 13.98
CA GLU A 108 12.94 15.55 14.11
C GLU A 108 11.72 15.93 13.25
N HIS A 109 11.47 15.20 12.16
CA HIS A 109 10.48 15.58 11.15
C HIS A 109 9.57 14.41 10.74
N VAL A 110 9.20 13.56 11.70
CA VAL A 110 8.37 12.34 11.51
C VAL A 110 7.15 12.59 10.62
N GLY A 111 6.38 13.66 10.90
CA GLY A 111 5.16 13.96 10.17
C GLY A 111 5.40 14.29 8.69
N TRP A 112 6.46 15.03 8.38
CA TRP A 112 6.86 15.36 7.01
C TRP A 112 7.37 14.13 6.26
N VAL A 113 8.19 13.30 6.93
CA VAL A 113 8.68 12.04 6.34
C VAL A 113 7.50 11.13 6.00
N LEU A 114 6.63 10.88 6.97
CA LEU A 114 5.49 9.99 6.79
C LEU A 114 4.49 10.55 5.78
N GLU A 115 4.21 11.85 5.76
CA GLU A 115 3.36 12.46 4.73
C GLU A 115 3.87 12.13 3.32
N ARG A 116 5.18 12.28 3.08
CA ARG A 116 5.78 11.94 1.78
C ARG A 116 5.71 10.45 1.48
N VAL A 117 5.98 9.60 2.47
CA VAL A 117 5.89 8.14 2.32
C VAL A 117 4.46 7.70 2.01
N LEU A 118 3.46 8.28 2.66
CA LEU A 118 2.06 7.88 2.50
C LEU A 118 1.46 8.30 1.16
N THR A 119 1.99 9.38 0.57
CA THR A 119 1.52 9.98 -0.70
C THR A 119 2.28 9.47 -1.92
N ALA A 120 3.59 9.24 -1.81
CA ALA A 120 4.46 8.89 -2.94
C ALA A 120 5.23 7.57 -2.77
N GLY A 121 5.22 6.96 -1.59
CA GLY A 121 6.00 5.75 -1.29
C GLY A 121 5.44 4.46 -1.89
N SER A 122 6.34 3.53 -2.19
CA SER A 122 6.01 2.15 -2.54
C SER A 122 5.49 1.36 -1.33
N ARG A 123 4.86 0.20 -1.55
CA ARG A 123 4.38 -0.66 -0.45
C ARG A 123 5.50 -1.08 0.50
N GLU A 124 6.69 -1.35 -0.03
CA GLU A 124 7.83 -1.72 0.79
C GLU A 124 8.28 -0.57 1.69
N GLN A 125 8.40 0.63 1.13
CA GLN A 125 8.73 1.85 1.87
C GLN A 125 7.68 2.14 2.95
N VAL A 126 6.39 2.03 2.62
CA VAL A 126 5.28 2.22 3.57
C VAL A 126 5.32 1.17 4.69
N ARG A 127 5.57 -0.11 4.37
CA ARG A 127 5.69 -1.16 5.39
C ARG A 127 6.89 -0.94 6.30
N ALA A 128 8.05 -0.60 5.73
CA ALA A 128 9.27 -0.31 6.48
C ALA A 128 9.09 0.92 7.39
N ALA A 129 8.48 1.98 6.87
CA ALA A 129 8.15 3.18 7.65
C ALA A 129 7.15 2.86 8.77
N ARG A 130 6.07 2.10 8.50
CA ARG A 130 5.12 1.68 9.54
C ARG A 130 5.79 0.84 10.63
N ALA A 131 6.64 -0.11 10.26
CA ALA A 131 7.39 -0.92 11.22
C ALA A 131 8.39 -0.08 12.04
N PHE A 132 8.93 1.00 11.46
CA PHE A 132 9.87 1.88 12.13
C PHE A 132 9.20 2.93 13.02
N PHE A 133 8.15 3.59 12.55
CA PHE A 133 7.49 4.70 13.23
C PHE A 133 6.32 4.27 14.12
N GLY A 134 5.75 3.08 13.87
CA GLY A 134 4.58 2.58 14.56
C GLY A 134 3.27 3.15 14.01
N ASP A 135 2.17 2.47 14.37
CA ASP A 135 0.83 2.75 13.84
C ASP A 135 0.30 4.13 14.25
N GLU A 136 0.64 4.61 15.44
CA GLU A 136 0.20 5.93 15.92
C GLU A 136 0.84 7.08 15.13
N ALA A 137 2.13 6.98 14.80
CA ALA A 137 2.79 7.98 13.98
C ALA A 137 2.19 8.00 12.55
N VAL A 138 1.90 6.82 11.99
CA VAL A 138 1.22 6.70 10.68
C VAL A 138 -0.18 7.29 10.73
N ARG A 139 -0.95 7.03 11.80
CA ARG A 139 -2.29 7.60 12.02
C ARG A 139 -2.25 9.13 12.00
N ARG A 140 -1.37 9.74 12.81
CA ARG A 140 -1.20 11.20 12.85
C ARG A 140 -0.78 11.78 11.50
N ALA A 141 0.13 11.10 10.79
CA ALA A 141 0.57 11.55 9.48
C ALA A 141 -0.54 11.49 8.41
N ALA A 142 -1.39 10.47 8.45
CA ALA A 142 -2.51 10.32 7.51
C ALA A 142 -3.55 11.45 7.62
N GLU A 143 -3.66 12.09 8.78
CA GLU A 143 -4.58 13.22 9.02
C GLU A 143 -4.01 14.57 8.56
N ARG A 144 -2.74 14.64 8.14
CA ARG A 144 -2.11 15.89 7.70
C ARG A 144 -2.75 16.45 6.43
N ARG A 145 -2.65 17.77 6.25
CA ARG A 145 -3.26 18.49 5.11
C ARG A 145 -2.73 18.03 3.75
N GLY A 146 -1.45 17.67 3.65
CA GLY A 146 -0.85 17.21 2.40
C GLY A 146 -1.24 15.79 1.98
N VAL A 147 -1.96 15.05 2.84
CA VAL A 147 -2.47 13.72 2.50
C VAL A 147 -3.85 13.86 1.85
N ASP A 148 -4.02 13.28 0.67
CA ASP A 148 -5.28 13.32 -0.07
C ASP A 148 -6.41 12.57 0.68
N PRO A 149 -7.69 12.94 0.47
CA PRO A 149 -8.82 12.32 1.18
C PRO A 149 -8.91 10.80 1.05
N ARG A 150 -8.52 10.25 -0.11
CA ARG A 150 -8.59 8.80 -0.36
C ARG A 150 -7.52 8.06 0.44
N THR A 151 -6.29 8.57 0.48
CA THR A 151 -5.22 8.03 1.33
C THR A 151 -5.60 8.10 2.81
N ARG A 152 -6.17 9.22 3.27
CA ARG A 152 -6.63 9.37 4.65
C ARG A 152 -7.69 8.33 5.02
N HIS A 153 -8.74 8.20 4.18
CA HIS A 153 -9.81 7.23 4.40
C HIS A 153 -9.27 5.78 4.47
N TYR A 154 -8.36 5.42 3.57
CA TYR A 154 -7.70 4.12 3.59
C TYR A 154 -7.01 3.84 4.94
N TRP A 155 -6.23 4.78 5.46
CA TRP A 155 -5.52 4.56 6.73
C TRP A 155 -6.44 4.51 7.94
N ARG A 156 -7.58 5.22 7.93
CA ARG A 156 -8.63 5.07 8.95
C ARG A 156 -9.20 3.66 8.98
N LEU A 157 -9.44 3.04 7.82
CA LEU A 157 -9.91 1.65 7.76
C LEU A 157 -8.84 0.67 8.27
N ILE A 158 -7.58 0.85 7.88
CA ILE A 158 -6.48 -0.05 8.25
C ILE A 158 -6.11 0.05 9.73
N LEU A 159 -6.19 1.24 10.33
CA LEU A 159 -5.75 1.49 11.71
C LEU A 159 -6.91 1.68 12.70
N GLY A 160 -8.16 1.73 12.23
CA GLY A 160 -9.38 1.92 13.03
C GLY A 160 -10.13 0.62 13.35
N GLY A 161 -9.62 -0.54 12.91
CA GLY A 161 -10.23 -1.86 13.21
C GLY A 161 -9.88 -2.45 14.58
N SER A 162 -9.22 -1.69 15.47
CA SER A 162 -8.71 -2.21 16.75
C SER A 162 -9.25 -1.46 17.97
N ASP A 163 -10.46 -0.88 17.87
CA ASP A 163 -11.10 -0.16 18.99
C ASP A 163 -12.53 -0.64 19.27
N ARG A 164 -12.72 -1.97 19.36
CA ARG A 164 -13.77 -2.53 20.21
C ARG A 164 -13.11 -3.37 21.29
N ALA A 165 -12.94 -2.77 22.47
CA ALA A 165 -12.83 -3.51 23.72
C ALA A 165 -14.13 -4.31 23.95
N PRO A 166 -14.10 -5.44 24.70
CA PRO A 166 -15.27 -6.28 24.89
C PRO A 166 -16.35 -5.51 25.67
N GLU A 167 -17.55 -5.42 25.10
CA GLU A 167 -18.76 -5.12 25.87
C GLU A 167 -18.81 -6.11 27.04
N SER A 168 -18.67 -5.59 28.26
CA SER A 168 -19.03 -6.35 29.45
C SER A 168 -20.55 -6.50 29.46
N PRO A 169 -21.11 -7.71 29.65
CA PRO A 169 -22.55 -7.89 29.68
C PRO A 169 -23.15 -7.18 30.90
N PRO A 170 -24.38 -6.65 30.80
CA PRO A 170 -25.05 -6.01 31.91
C PRO A 170 -25.33 -7.02 33.04
N ARG A 171 -25.26 -6.52 34.27
CA ARG A 171 -25.56 -7.25 35.51
C ARG A 171 -27.04 -7.61 35.61
#